data_AF-A0A258DXE4-F1
#
_entry.id   AF-A0A258DXE4-F1
#
_cell.length_a   1.000
_cell.length_b   1.000
_cell.length_c   1.000
_cell.angle_alpha   90.00
_cell.angle_beta   90.00
_cell.angle_gamma   90.00
#
_symmetry.space_group_name_H-M   'P 1'
#
loop_
_entity.id
_entity.type
_entity.pdbx_description
1 polymer ?
#
loop_
_entity_poly.entity_id
_entity_poly.type
_entity_poly.pdbx_seq_one_letter_code
_entity_poly.pdbx_strand_id
1 'polypeptide(L)'
;MTLDQAPDNQPTGITMPVFILVAVLVIAAALTAVWFAIPGPDTRQRLVSPSGTRVIELAELCTPNGCNRVAVLDVTRPDGSHIRTGCPLERAGLTPLFAAVTAAWSPAEDRIDIAYVAATGPTGTVTIVTADCTQTE
;
A
#
# COMPACT_ATOMS: atom_id res chain seq x y z
N MET A 1 22.02 -68.24 -27.26
CA MET A 1 22.63 -66.90 -27.40
C MET A 1 21.47 -65.93 -27.53
N THR A 2 21.05 -65.34 -26.41
CA THR A 2 20.17 -64.17 -26.29
C THR A 2 20.16 -63.81 -24.80
N LEU A 3 20.92 -62.79 -24.43
CA LEU A 3 20.87 -62.17 -23.10
C LEU A 3 19.75 -61.13 -23.14
N ASP A 4 18.70 -61.40 -22.40
CA ASP A 4 17.61 -60.46 -22.12
C ASP A 4 18.12 -59.48 -21.04
N GLN A 5 18.52 -58.27 -21.44
CA GLN A 5 18.81 -57.20 -20.48
C GLN A 5 17.51 -56.45 -20.18
N ALA A 6 16.97 -56.68 -18.98
CA ALA A 6 15.93 -55.83 -18.42
C ALA A 6 16.46 -54.39 -18.29
N PRO A 7 15.63 -53.37 -18.58
CA PRO A 7 16.03 -51.98 -18.38
C PRO A 7 16.18 -51.72 -16.86
N ASP A 8 17.40 -51.39 -16.45
CA ASP A 8 17.71 -50.91 -15.11
C ASP A 8 16.87 -49.66 -14.81
N ASN A 9 15.89 -49.81 -13.93
CA ASN A 9 15.17 -48.68 -13.34
C ASN A 9 16.16 -47.92 -12.45
N GLN A 10 16.78 -46.86 -12.98
CA GLN A 10 17.59 -45.94 -12.20
C GLN A 10 16.78 -45.44 -10.99
N PRO A 11 17.22 -45.72 -9.75
CA PRO A 11 16.64 -45.07 -8.59
C PRO A 11 17.03 -43.59 -8.69
N THR A 12 16.06 -42.73 -9.01
CA THR A 12 16.23 -41.28 -8.89
C THR A 12 16.62 -40.98 -7.44
N GLY A 13 17.92 -40.74 -7.20
CA GLY A 13 18.55 -40.65 -5.89
C GLY A 13 18.14 -39.43 -5.06
N ILE A 14 17.05 -38.75 -5.42
CA ILE A 14 16.43 -37.69 -4.62
C ILE A 14 15.26 -38.34 -3.91
N THR A 15 15.45 -38.61 -2.62
CA THR A 15 14.34 -39.08 -1.79
C THR A 15 13.26 -37.99 -1.79
N MET A 16 12.00 -38.40 -1.95
CA MET A 16 10.83 -37.51 -1.89
C MET A 16 10.88 -36.42 -0.80
N PRO A 17 11.34 -36.67 0.45
CA PRO A 17 11.48 -35.61 1.45
C PRO A 17 12.51 -34.53 1.11
N VAL A 18 13.61 -34.87 0.43
CA VAL A 18 14.62 -33.89 -0.02
C VAL A 18 14.02 -32.97 -1.08
N PHE A 19 13.25 -33.53 -2.01
CA PHE A 19 12.54 -32.72 -3.02
C PHE A 19 11.54 -31.75 -2.37
N ILE A 20 10.75 -32.22 -1.41
CA ILE A 20 9.79 -31.39 -0.68
C ILE A 20 10.50 -30.25 0.06
N LEU A 21 11.60 -30.55 0.75
CA LEU A 21 12.35 -29.55 1.52
C LEU A 21 12.93 -28.46 0.60
N VAL A 22 13.49 -28.85 -0.54
CA VAL A 22 13.99 -27.90 -1.55
C VAL A 22 12.84 -27.05 -2.12
N ALA A 23 11.70 -27.65 -2.44
CA ALA A 23 10.54 -26.93 -2.95
C ALA A 23 10.03 -25.89 -1.94
N VAL A 24 9.92 -26.26 -0.65
CA VAL A 24 9.51 -25.34 0.42
C VAL A 24 10.49 -24.17 0.56
N LEU A 25 11.80 -24.44 0.51
CA LEU A 25 12.82 -23.38 0.56
C LEU A 25 12.71 -22.41 -0.63
N VAL A 26 12.48 -22.93 -1.84
CA VAL A 26 12.29 -22.08 -3.03
C VAL A 26 11.03 -21.22 -2.91
N ILE A 27 9.92 -21.80 -2.45
CA ILE A 27 8.67 -21.05 -2.24
C ILE A 27 8.88 -19.97 -1.16
N ALA A 28 9.50 -20.31 -0.03
CA ALA A 28 9.78 -19.36 1.03
C ALA A 28 10.69 -18.22 0.55
N ALA A 29 11.74 -18.53 -0.23
CA ALA A 29 12.62 -17.53 -0.82
C ALA A 29 11.90 -16.61 -1.83
N ALA A 30 10.98 -17.15 -2.61
CA ALA A 30 10.16 -16.36 -3.53
C ALA A 30 9.21 -15.42 -2.76
N LEU A 31 8.54 -15.93 -1.71
CA LEU A 31 7.65 -15.12 -0.88
C LEU A 31 8.40 -14.00 -0.14
N THR A 32 9.59 -14.28 0.37
CA THR A 32 10.42 -13.23 1.01
C THR A 32 10.89 -12.21 -0.02
N ALA A 33 11.35 -12.64 -1.20
CA ALA A 33 11.74 -11.72 -2.26
C ALA A 33 10.59 -10.78 -2.67
N VAL A 34 9.38 -11.31 -2.83
CA VAL A 34 8.18 -10.51 -3.13
C VAL A 34 7.87 -9.54 -2.00
N TRP A 35 7.96 -9.98 -0.75
CA TRP A 35 7.71 -9.13 0.41
C TRP A 35 8.63 -7.92 0.48
N PHE A 36 9.91 -8.09 0.14
CA PHE A 36 10.89 -6.99 0.12
C PHE A 36 10.87 -6.16 -1.17
N ALA A 37 10.22 -6.65 -2.23
CA ALA A 37 10.16 -5.95 -3.51
C ALA A 37 9.08 -4.85 -3.57
N ILE A 38 8.07 -4.88 -2.68
CA ILE A 38 7.00 -3.88 -2.65
C ILE A 38 7.41 -2.77 -1.67
N PRO A 39 7.85 -1.59 -2.15
CA PRO A 39 8.16 -0.49 -1.26
C PRO A 39 6.89 -0.03 -0.55
N GLY A 40 6.94 0.03 0.78
CA GLY A 40 5.91 0.70 1.57
C GLY A 40 5.90 2.21 1.29
N PRO A 41 4.81 2.91 1.62
CA PRO A 41 4.76 4.36 1.47
C PRO A 41 5.82 5.04 2.36
N ASP A 42 6.46 6.08 1.86
CA ASP A 42 7.43 6.91 2.60
C ASP A 42 6.77 7.66 3.76
N THR A 43 5.51 8.08 3.57
CA THR A 43 4.69 8.70 4.61
C THR A 43 3.29 8.10 4.58
N ARG A 44 2.71 7.90 5.77
CA ARG A 44 1.31 7.51 5.91
C ARG A 44 0.69 8.28 7.06
N GLN A 45 -0.41 8.96 6.79
CA GLN A 45 -1.15 9.75 7.77
C GLN A 45 -2.60 9.32 7.77
N ARG A 46 -3.20 9.23 8.96
CA ARG A 46 -4.60 8.89 9.14
C ARG A 46 -5.28 10.00 9.92
N LEU A 47 -6.17 10.72 9.26
CA LEU A 47 -6.86 11.90 9.78
C LEU A 47 -8.31 11.55 10.03
N VAL A 48 -8.70 11.47 11.30
CA VAL A 48 -10.06 11.04 11.71
C VAL A 48 -10.91 12.28 11.97
N SER A 49 -12.17 12.26 11.52
CA SER A 49 -13.13 13.33 11.80
C SER A 49 -13.58 13.33 13.27
N PRO A 50 -14.08 14.46 13.81
CA PRO A 50 -14.58 14.52 15.18
C PRO A 50 -15.65 13.47 15.53
N SER A 51 -16.55 13.17 14.60
CA SER A 51 -17.58 12.12 14.77
C SER A 51 -17.02 10.71 14.67
N GLY A 52 -15.82 10.54 14.13
CA GLY A 52 -15.21 9.24 13.82
C GLY A 52 -15.84 8.53 12.61
N THR A 53 -16.80 9.14 11.93
CA THR A 53 -17.49 8.53 10.77
C THR A 53 -16.70 8.66 9.48
N ARG A 54 -15.72 9.57 9.42
CA ARG A 54 -14.91 9.83 8.23
C ARG A 54 -13.44 9.78 8.59
N VAL A 55 -12.66 9.20 7.68
CA VAL A 55 -11.21 9.12 7.79
C VAL A 55 -10.61 9.51 6.45
N ILE A 56 -9.63 10.40 6.46
CA ILE A 56 -8.77 10.68 5.31
C ILE A 56 -7.43 10.01 5.55
N GLU A 57 -7.11 9.03 4.72
CA GLU A 57 -5.78 8.45 4.65
C GLU A 57 -4.97 9.19 3.59
N LEU A 58 -3.81 9.71 3.97
CA LEU A 58 -2.81 10.23 3.04
C LEU A 58 -1.64 9.26 3.00
N ALA A 59 -1.19 8.92 1.80
CA ALA A 59 0.05 8.18 1.64
C ALA A 59 0.87 8.74 0.47
N GLU A 60 2.19 8.67 0.61
CA GLU A 60 3.12 9.05 -0.45
C GLU A 60 4.06 7.89 -0.74
N LEU A 61 4.32 7.62 -2.01
CA LEU A 61 5.37 6.72 -2.46
C LEU A 61 6.27 7.49 -3.42
N CYS A 62 7.47 7.81 -2.96
CA CYS A 62 8.49 8.58 -3.65
C CYS A 62 9.50 7.66 -4.33
N THR A 63 9.69 7.89 -5.62
CA THR A 63 10.76 7.30 -6.42
C THR A 63 11.70 8.41 -6.88
N PRO A 64 12.90 8.09 -7.41
CA PRO A 64 13.77 9.10 -8.01
C PRO A 64 13.11 9.94 -9.12
N ASN A 65 12.03 9.42 -9.74
CA ASN A 65 11.30 10.09 -10.82
C ASN A 65 10.11 10.93 -10.32
N GLY A 66 9.82 10.91 -9.02
CA GLY A 66 8.72 11.66 -8.41
C GLY A 66 7.95 10.86 -7.37
N CYS A 67 7.11 11.58 -6.63
CA CYS A 67 6.23 10.99 -5.64
C CYS A 67 4.81 10.83 -6.16
N ASN A 68 4.30 9.61 -6.08
CA ASN A 68 2.88 9.35 -6.17
C ASN A 68 2.25 9.68 -4.81
N ARG A 69 1.17 10.46 -4.82
CA ARG A 69 0.47 10.89 -3.61
C ARG A 69 -0.97 10.48 -3.74
N VAL A 70 -1.47 9.78 -2.73
CA VAL A 70 -2.84 9.31 -2.69
C VAL A 70 -3.53 9.86 -1.46
N ALA A 71 -4.77 10.30 -1.65
CA ALA A 71 -5.70 10.61 -0.59
C ALA A 71 -6.90 9.69 -0.73
N VAL A 72 -7.27 8.98 0.32
CA VAL A 72 -8.43 8.09 0.35
C VAL A 72 -9.35 8.52 1.47
N LEU A 73 -10.60 8.84 1.12
CA LEU A 73 -11.69 9.01 2.07
C LEU A 73 -12.31 7.63 2.35
N ASP A 74 -12.32 7.26 3.62
CA ASP A 74 -13.07 6.14 4.17
C ASP A 74 -14.25 6.68 5.00
N VAL A 75 -15.47 6.27 4.64
CA VAL A 75 -16.71 6.64 5.33
C VAL A 75 -17.34 5.41 5.95
N THR A 76 -17.50 5.44 7.26
CA THR A 76 -18.28 4.45 8.01
C THR A 76 -19.76 4.76 7.89
N ARG A 77 -20.52 3.86 7.25
CA ARG A 77 -21.98 3.95 7.15
C ARG A 77 -22.66 3.57 8.48
N PRO A 78 -23.95 3.91 8.67
CA PRO A 78 -24.71 3.53 9.86
C PRO A 78 -24.83 2.02 10.11
N ASP A 79 -24.70 1.20 9.07
CA ASP A 79 -24.70 -0.27 9.15
C ASP A 79 -23.31 -0.84 9.53
N GLY A 80 -22.31 0.02 9.75
CA GLY A 80 -20.94 -0.36 10.06
C GLY A 80 -20.10 -0.73 8.81
N SER A 81 -20.67 -0.68 7.61
CA SER A 81 -19.91 -0.89 6.38
C SER A 81 -19.06 0.34 6.04
N HIS A 82 -17.98 0.12 5.30
CA HIS A 82 -17.04 1.15 4.88
C HIS A 82 -17.15 1.43 3.38
N ILE A 83 -17.15 2.71 2.99
CA ILE A 83 -16.95 3.14 1.61
C ILE A 83 -15.59 3.79 1.52
N ARG A 84 -14.73 3.29 0.62
CA ARG A 84 -13.44 3.92 0.32
C ARG A 84 -13.49 4.56 -1.07
N THR A 85 -13.06 5.81 -1.13
CA THR A 85 -13.04 6.64 -2.35
C THR A 85 -11.77 7.46 -2.39
N GLY A 86 -11.11 7.51 -3.54
CA GLY A 86 -9.97 8.39 -3.79
C GLY A 86 -10.40 9.85 -3.91
N CYS A 87 -9.59 10.73 -3.34
CA CYS A 87 -9.74 12.18 -3.42
C CYS A 87 -8.69 12.78 -4.37
N PRO A 88 -9.05 13.82 -5.14
CA PRO A 88 -8.08 14.51 -5.97
C PRO A 88 -7.00 15.15 -5.10
N LEU A 89 -5.74 14.84 -5.43
CA LEU A 89 -4.56 15.32 -4.71
C LEU A 89 -3.45 15.64 -5.71
N GLU A 90 -3.65 16.69 -6.52
CA GLU A 90 -2.65 17.11 -7.48
C GLU A 90 -1.56 17.96 -6.81
N ARG A 91 -0.49 17.29 -6.36
CA ARG A 91 0.77 17.98 -6.05
C ARG A 91 1.94 17.20 -6.63
N ALA A 92 2.64 17.82 -7.58
CA ALA A 92 3.90 17.33 -8.11
C ALA A 92 5.05 17.58 -7.12
N GLY A 93 6.05 16.70 -7.10
CA GLY A 93 7.24 16.87 -6.27
C GLY A 93 8.06 15.61 -6.16
N LEU A 94 9.35 15.77 -5.88
CA LEU A 94 10.33 14.68 -5.74
C LEU A 94 10.55 14.24 -4.29
N THR A 95 9.97 14.95 -3.31
CA THR A 95 10.17 14.68 -1.88
C THR A 95 8.82 14.48 -1.16
N PRO A 96 8.79 13.69 -0.07
CA PRO A 96 7.58 13.53 0.75
C PRO A 96 7.12 14.87 1.35
N LEU A 97 5.85 15.21 1.18
CA LEU A 97 5.21 16.43 1.69
C LEU A 97 4.51 16.22 3.05
N PHE A 98 4.09 15.00 3.37
CA PHE A 98 3.28 14.69 4.56
C PHE A 98 4.10 14.09 5.69
N ALA A 99 5.32 14.57 5.88
CA ALA A 99 6.18 14.15 6.99
C ALA A 99 5.55 14.51 8.35
N ALA A 100 4.94 15.69 8.44
CA ALA A 100 4.02 16.05 9.50
C ALA A 100 2.77 16.72 8.93
N VAL A 101 1.62 16.41 9.50
CA VAL A 101 0.33 16.98 9.10
C VAL A 101 -0.47 17.41 10.31
N THR A 102 -1.24 18.49 10.17
CA THR A 102 -2.26 18.92 11.12
C THR A 102 -3.54 19.14 10.34
N ALA A 103 -4.64 18.57 10.84
CA ALA A 103 -5.93 18.61 10.17
C ALA A 103 -6.95 19.43 10.94
N ALA A 104 -7.73 20.22 10.21
CA ALA A 104 -8.89 20.93 10.72
C ALA A 104 -10.11 20.51 9.88
N TRP A 105 -11.04 19.79 10.50
CA TRP A 105 -12.30 19.43 9.87
C TRP A 105 -13.29 20.59 9.94
N SER A 106 -14.09 20.75 8.89
CA SER A 106 -15.27 21.61 8.97
C SER A 106 -16.25 21.07 10.02
N PRO A 107 -17.11 21.91 10.62
CA PRO A 107 -18.13 21.45 11.55
C PRO A 107 -19.13 20.44 10.96
N ALA A 108 -19.34 20.49 9.64
CA ALA A 108 -20.18 19.55 8.91
C ALA A 108 -19.43 18.27 8.47
N GLU A 109 -18.11 18.23 8.68
CA GLU A 109 -17.20 17.14 8.28
C GLU A 109 -17.23 16.82 6.77
N ASP A 110 -17.67 17.79 5.97
CA ASP A 110 -17.73 17.72 4.52
C ASP A 110 -16.45 18.27 3.85
N ARG A 111 -15.58 18.92 4.62
CA ARG A 111 -14.31 19.51 4.20
C ARG A 111 -13.25 19.31 5.28
N ILE A 112 -12.01 19.12 4.86
CA ILE A 112 -10.84 19.09 5.72
C ILE A 112 -9.75 19.99 5.16
N ASP A 113 -9.19 20.83 6.02
CA ASP A 113 -8.02 21.65 5.73
C ASP A 113 -6.80 21.01 6.40
N ILE A 114 -5.81 20.65 5.60
CA ILE A 114 -4.63 19.88 6.01
C ILE A 114 -3.41 20.76 5.84
N ALA A 115 -2.87 21.26 6.95
CA ALA A 115 -1.57 21.87 6.98
C ALA A 115 -0.50 20.77 6.99
N TYR A 116 0.49 20.88 6.10
CA TYR A 116 1.57 19.90 6.00
C TYR A 116 2.94 20.56 6.06
N VAL A 117 3.91 19.77 6.53
CA VAL A 117 5.32 20.10 6.56
C VAL A 117 6.08 18.98 5.86
N ALA A 118 6.75 19.33 4.76
CA ALA A 118 7.61 18.40 4.03
C ALA A 118 8.84 18.02 4.88
N ALA A 119 9.35 16.80 4.71
CA ALA A 119 10.59 16.37 5.37
C ALA A 119 11.77 17.26 4.97
N THR A 120 11.80 17.61 3.69
CA THR A 120 12.73 18.58 3.10
C THR A 120 11.94 19.43 2.10
N GLY A 121 11.73 20.71 2.44
CA GLY A 121 11.12 21.67 1.53
C GLY A 121 9.94 22.44 2.13
N PRO A 122 8.93 22.77 1.31
CA PRO A 122 7.92 23.75 1.67
C PRO A 122 6.88 23.21 2.65
N THR A 123 6.35 24.11 3.47
CA THR A 123 5.09 23.91 4.17
C THR A 123 3.94 24.43 3.32
N GLY A 124 2.75 23.92 3.55
CA GLY A 124 1.57 24.38 2.82
C GLY A 124 0.28 23.85 3.41
N THR A 125 -0.81 24.19 2.74
CA THR A 125 -2.14 23.70 3.08
C THR A 125 -2.76 23.03 1.87
N VAL A 126 -3.47 21.92 2.09
CA VAL A 126 -4.34 21.30 1.09
C VAL A 126 -5.72 21.17 1.68
N THR A 127 -6.72 21.55 0.90
CA THR A 127 -8.12 21.41 1.27
C THR A 127 -8.69 20.25 0.48
N ILE A 128 -9.36 19.33 1.17
CA ILE A 128 -10.11 18.24 0.53
C ILE A 128 -11.58 18.46 0.86
N VAL A 129 -12.40 18.59 -0.17
CA VAL A 129 -13.85 18.55 -0.07
C VAL A 129 -14.29 17.13 -0.32
N THR A 130 -15.00 16.53 0.63
CA THR A 130 -15.34 15.11 0.60
C THR A 130 -16.26 14.73 -0.57
N ALA A 131 -17.06 15.69 -1.06
CA ALA A 131 -17.89 15.50 -2.25
C ALA A 131 -17.07 15.30 -3.54
N ASP A 132 -15.81 15.77 -3.57
CA ASP A 132 -14.93 15.61 -4.73
C ASP A 132 -14.21 14.25 -4.71
N CYS A 133 -14.27 13.52 -3.59
CA CYS A 133 -13.73 12.18 -3.44
C CYS A 133 -14.61 11.15 -4.15
N THR A 134 -14.50 11.12 -5.46
CA THR A 134 -15.33 10.28 -6.35
C THR A 134 -14.50 9.28 -7.14
N GLN A 135 -13.17 9.28 -6.98
CA GLN A 135 -12.30 8.38 -7.70
C GLN A 135 -12.43 6.98 -7.10
N THR A 136 -12.97 6.04 -7.84
CA THR A 136 -12.87 4.62 -7.51
C THR A 136 -11.59 4.09 -8.12
N GLU A 137 -10.71 3.51 -7.30
CA GLU A 137 -9.60 2.67 -7.79
C GLU A 137 -10.12 1.52 -8.66
#